data_AF-A0A167YEG9-F1
#
_entry.id   AF-A0A167YEG9-F1
#
_cell.length_a   1.000
_cell.length_b   1.000
_cell.length_c   1.000
_cell.angle_alpha   90.00
_cell.angle_beta   90.00
_cell.angle_gamma   90.00
#
_symmetry.space_group_name_H-M   'P 1'
#
loop_
_entity.id
_entity.type
_entity.pdbx_description
1 polymer ?
#
loop_
_entity_poly.entity_id
_entity_poly.type
_entity_poly.pdbx_seq_one_letter_code
_entity_poly.pdbx_strand_id
1 'polypeptide(L)'
;MARIPNRSATYEEVRIYIAQTLISKYNAGHDFAEDTARSWRLGRGSELYDAKLEYFQEVFGMDTGLCLFQSVCEDRDNAWKQSVIGVICFWMTIVSAALLFWFHILPLLRGQTGSPSQLLLFGLTRAIYAYLSPRRDDYMLVSGLFSACIALVAATRG
;
A
#
# COMPACT_ATOMS: atom_id res chain seq x y z
N MET A 1 18.26 1.78 -6.84
CA MET A 1 17.09 1.03 -6.33
C MET A 1 16.40 0.39 -7.51
N ALA A 2 16.19 -0.92 -7.48
CA ALA A 2 15.45 -1.63 -8.52
C ALA A 2 13.97 -1.22 -8.48
N ARG A 3 13.36 -1.03 -9.64
CA ARG A 3 11.92 -0.76 -9.75
C ARG A 3 11.18 -2.09 -9.81
N ILE A 4 10.13 -2.26 -9.01
CA ILE A 4 9.31 -3.46 -9.07
C ILE A 4 8.74 -3.65 -10.50
N PRO A 5 8.87 -4.85 -11.10
CA PRO A 5 8.38 -5.09 -12.45
C PRO A 5 6.85 -5.01 -12.52
N ASN A 6 6.28 -4.79 -13.71
CA ASN A 6 4.83 -4.84 -13.88
C ASN A 6 4.30 -6.26 -13.61
N ARG A 7 3.04 -6.41 -13.19
CA ARG A 7 2.37 -7.72 -13.07
C ARG A 7 2.42 -8.54 -14.36
N SER A 8 2.43 -7.90 -15.53
CA SER A 8 2.55 -8.59 -16.82
C SER A 8 3.97 -9.06 -17.17
N ALA A 9 4.97 -8.68 -16.37
CA ALA A 9 6.38 -8.97 -16.64
C ALA A 9 6.65 -10.47 -16.79
N THR A 10 7.59 -10.80 -17.63
CA THR A 10 8.12 -12.14 -17.83
C THR A 10 8.92 -12.60 -16.62
N TYR A 11 9.17 -13.91 -16.51
CA TYR A 11 10.00 -14.44 -15.43
C TYR A 11 11.44 -13.87 -15.48
N GLU A 12 11.97 -13.60 -16.67
CA GLU A 12 13.32 -13.06 -16.83
C GLU A 12 13.44 -11.63 -16.31
N GLU A 13 12.44 -10.78 -16.56
CA GLU A 13 12.35 -9.45 -15.97
C GLU A 13 12.27 -9.51 -14.44
N VAL A 14 11.57 -10.52 -13.89
CA VAL A 14 11.52 -10.74 -12.44
C VAL A 14 12.88 -11.15 -11.88
N ARG A 15 13.64 -12.01 -12.57
CA ARG A 15 15.00 -12.40 -12.16
C ARG A 15 15.94 -11.20 -12.15
N ILE A 16 15.91 -10.38 -13.20
CA ILE A 16 16.69 -9.15 -13.28
C ILE A 16 16.38 -8.26 -12.07
N TYR A 17 15.10 -8.09 -11.75
CA TYR A 17 14.69 -7.34 -10.56
C TYR A 17 15.24 -7.94 -9.26
N ILE A 18 15.16 -9.27 -9.07
CA ILE A 18 15.67 -9.95 -7.87
C ILE A 18 17.18 -9.73 -7.73
N ALA A 19 17.95 -9.98 -8.79
CA ALA A 19 19.41 -9.80 -8.79
C ALA A 19 19.78 -8.34 -8.48
N GLN A 20 19.14 -7.38 -9.16
CA GLN A 20 19.36 -5.95 -8.91
C GLN A 20 18.98 -5.53 -7.49
N THR A 21 17.95 -6.15 -6.90
CA THR A 21 17.53 -5.89 -5.52
C THR A 21 18.61 -6.36 -4.55
N LEU A 22 19.12 -7.59 -4.72
CA LEU A 22 20.20 -8.14 -3.89
C LEU A 22 21.48 -7.29 -3.98
N ILE A 23 21.87 -6.88 -5.18
CA ILE A 23 23.05 -6.03 -5.39
C ILE A 23 22.83 -4.64 -4.78
N SER A 24 21.74 -3.97 -5.13
CA SER A 24 21.58 -2.54 -4.80
C SER A 24 21.10 -2.25 -3.39
N LYS A 25 20.30 -3.14 -2.77
CA LYS A 25 19.80 -2.96 -1.40
C LYS A 25 20.63 -3.69 -0.35
N TYR A 26 21.24 -4.81 -0.71
CA TYR A 26 21.95 -5.68 0.23
C TYR A 26 23.45 -5.82 -0.06
N ASN A 27 23.96 -5.10 -1.07
CA ASN A 27 25.38 -5.14 -1.46
C ASN A 27 25.90 -6.56 -1.71
N ALA A 28 25.04 -7.43 -2.24
CA ALA A 28 25.40 -8.79 -2.56
C ALA A 28 26.35 -8.85 -3.77
N GLY A 29 27.23 -9.85 -3.80
CA GLY A 29 28.09 -10.11 -4.97
C GLY A 29 27.25 -10.47 -6.20
N HIS A 30 27.75 -10.09 -7.38
CA HIS A 30 27.02 -10.26 -8.64
C HIS A 30 26.67 -11.73 -8.92
N ASP A 31 27.65 -12.64 -8.75
CA ASP A 31 27.46 -14.07 -8.99
C ASP A 31 26.39 -14.67 -8.06
N PHE A 32 26.47 -14.34 -6.76
CA PHE A 32 25.47 -14.77 -5.78
C PHE A 32 24.07 -14.25 -6.12
N ALA A 33 23.97 -12.99 -6.53
CA ALA A 33 22.69 -12.37 -6.86
C ALA A 33 22.05 -13.00 -8.11
N GLU A 34 22.84 -13.28 -9.15
CA GLU A 34 22.35 -13.98 -10.34
C GLU A 34 21.94 -15.42 -10.05
N ASP A 35 22.77 -16.17 -9.32
CA ASP A 35 22.46 -17.55 -8.96
C ASP A 35 21.21 -17.65 -8.08
N THR A 36 21.06 -16.73 -7.11
CA THR A 36 19.86 -16.62 -6.29
C THR A 36 18.64 -16.28 -7.16
N ALA A 37 18.76 -15.35 -8.09
CA ALA A 37 17.66 -14.97 -8.97
C ALA A 37 17.21 -16.14 -9.87
N ARG A 38 18.13 -17.02 -10.31
CA ARG A 38 17.79 -18.22 -11.10
C ARG A 38 16.87 -19.19 -10.36
N SER A 39 16.84 -19.18 -9.02
CA SER A 39 15.88 -19.96 -8.23
C SER A 39 14.43 -19.57 -8.51
N TRP A 40 14.18 -18.35 -9.00
CA TRP A 40 12.87 -17.95 -9.51
C TRP A 40 12.65 -18.54 -10.91
N ARG A 41 12.06 -19.74 -10.97
CA ARG A 41 12.03 -20.54 -12.21
C ARG A 41 11.11 -19.98 -13.29
N LEU A 42 9.81 -19.90 -13.03
CA LEU A 42 8.79 -19.58 -14.06
C LEU A 42 7.78 -18.50 -13.62
N GLY A 43 7.85 -18.01 -12.38
CA GLY A 43 6.89 -17.02 -11.89
C GLY A 43 6.98 -15.71 -12.67
N ARG A 44 5.86 -15.13 -13.05
CA ARG A 44 5.79 -13.82 -13.71
C ARG A 44 5.65 -12.72 -12.67
N GLY A 45 5.53 -11.48 -13.14
CA GLY A 45 5.28 -10.34 -12.26
C GLY A 45 4.04 -10.55 -11.39
N SER A 46 2.97 -11.16 -11.90
CA SER A 46 1.76 -11.47 -11.12
C SER A 46 2.06 -12.34 -9.91
N GLU A 47 2.81 -13.43 -10.10
CA GLU A 47 3.20 -14.35 -9.04
C GLU A 47 4.14 -13.67 -8.06
N LEU A 48 5.03 -12.78 -8.51
CA LEU A 48 5.85 -11.97 -7.60
C LEU A 48 4.99 -11.09 -6.69
N TYR A 49 3.92 -10.49 -7.20
CA TYR A 49 3.01 -9.63 -6.43
C TYR A 49 2.14 -10.40 -5.44
N ASP A 50 1.74 -11.62 -5.82
CA ASP A 50 0.79 -12.44 -5.05
C ASP A 50 1.49 -13.45 -4.13
N ALA A 51 2.79 -13.67 -4.33
CA ALA A 51 3.60 -14.55 -3.50
C ALA A 51 3.61 -14.08 -2.03
N LYS A 52 3.56 -15.08 -1.14
CA LYS A 52 3.65 -14.88 0.32
C LYS A 52 5.08 -15.10 0.80
N LEU A 53 5.36 -14.65 2.02
CA LEU A 53 6.67 -14.80 2.64
C LEU A 53 7.15 -16.25 2.63
N GLU A 54 6.27 -17.22 2.91
CA GLU A 54 6.62 -18.64 2.97
C GLU A 54 7.16 -19.13 1.62
N TYR A 55 6.59 -18.66 0.51
CA TYR A 55 7.07 -19.01 -0.83
C TYR A 55 8.44 -18.41 -1.13
N PHE A 56 8.68 -17.17 -0.73
CA PHE A 56 10.02 -16.57 -0.86
C PHE A 56 11.06 -17.34 -0.03
N GLN A 57 10.71 -17.76 1.18
CA GLN A 57 11.60 -18.54 2.04
C GLN A 57 11.85 -19.94 1.49
N GLU A 58 10.86 -20.58 0.88
CA GLU A 58 11.01 -21.86 0.20
C GLU A 58 11.95 -21.76 -1.03
N VAL A 59 11.80 -20.70 -1.83
CA VAL A 59 12.56 -20.53 -3.08
C VAL A 59 13.98 -20.03 -2.83
N PHE A 60 14.19 -19.11 -1.89
CA PHE A 60 15.47 -18.41 -1.69
C PHE A 60 16.16 -18.74 -0.37
N GLY A 61 15.53 -19.53 0.50
CA GLY A 61 15.97 -19.76 1.88
C GLY A 61 15.44 -18.72 2.86
N MET A 62 15.53 -19.02 4.16
CA MET A 62 14.89 -18.24 5.24
C MET A 62 15.29 -16.75 5.24
N ASP A 63 16.59 -16.47 5.26
CA ASP A 63 17.10 -15.10 5.42
C ASP A 63 16.93 -14.29 4.12
N THR A 64 17.42 -14.84 3.00
CA THR A 64 17.32 -14.19 1.68
C THR A 64 15.86 -14.01 1.25
N GLY A 65 15.02 -15.00 1.50
CA GLY A 65 13.58 -14.95 1.21
C GLY A 65 12.88 -13.86 2.00
N LEU A 66 13.19 -13.72 3.31
CA LEU A 66 12.63 -12.63 4.13
C LEU A 66 13.02 -11.26 3.60
N CYS A 67 14.31 -11.04 3.30
CA CYS A 67 14.83 -9.79 2.76
C CYS A 67 14.18 -9.43 1.41
N LEU A 68 14.11 -10.39 0.48
CA LEU A 68 13.49 -10.19 -0.82
C LEU A 68 11.99 -9.89 -0.71
N PHE A 69 11.26 -10.62 0.15
CA PHE A 69 9.84 -10.37 0.37
C PHE A 69 9.58 -8.95 0.90
N GLN A 70 10.38 -8.51 1.88
CA GLN A 70 10.30 -7.14 2.41
C GLN A 70 10.59 -6.11 1.32
N SER A 71 11.65 -6.31 0.54
CA SER A 71 12.00 -5.44 -0.58
C SER A 71 10.90 -5.32 -1.63
N VAL A 72 10.25 -6.44 -1.99
CA VAL A 72 9.13 -6.46 -2.93
C VAL A 72 7.94 -5.68 -2.38
N CYS A 73 7.62 -5.86 -1.09
CA CYS A 73 6.54 -5.14 -0.43
C CYS A 73 6.81 -3.62 -0.40
N GLU A 74 8.02 -3.20 -0.04
CA GLU A 74 8.44 -1.80 -0.05
C GLU A 74 8.37 -1.18 -1.45
N ASP A 75 8.89 -1.88 -2.47
CA ASP A 75 8.91 -1.37 -3.83
C ASP A 75 7.50 -1.31 -4.43
N ARG A 76 6.63 -2.25 -4.08
CA ARG A 76 5.20 -2.24 -4.43
C ARG A 76 4.47 -1.05 -3.81
N ASP A 77 4.71 -0.81 -2.51
CA ASP A 77 4.11 0.32 -1.80
C ASP A 77 4.58 1.66 -2.38
N ASN A 78 5.87 1.77 -2.68
CA ASN A 78 6.44 2.96 -3.31
C ASN A 78 5.87 3.18 -4.73
N ALA A 79 5.75 2.12 -5.53
CA ALA A 79 5.16 2.20 -6.86
C ALA A 79 3.68 2.64 -6.80
N TRP A 80 2.91 2.17 -5.82
CA TRP A 80 1.52 2.58 -5.64
C TRP A 80 1.41 4.05 -5.21
N LYS A 81 2.23 4.50 -4.25
CA LYS A 81 2.24 5.91 -3.80
C LYS A 81 2.58 6.88 -4.92
N GLN A 82 3.43 6.47 -5.86
CA GLN A 82 3.81 7.26 -7.03
C GLN A 82 2.83 7.13 -8.21
N SER A 83 1.87 6.19 -8.13
CA SER A 83 0.86 6.02 -9.17
C SER A 83 -0.18 7.15 -9.14
N VAL A 84 -0.82 7.41 -10.27
CA VAL A 84 -1.92 8.40 -10.37
C VAL A 84 -3.02 8.11 -9.34
N ILE A 85 -3.41 6.85 -9.19
CA ILE A 85 -4.45 6.43 -8.23
C ILE A 85 -3.99 6.71 -6.80
N GLY A 86 -2.76 6.35 -6.44
CA GLY A 86 -2.22 6.60 -5.10
C GLY A 86 -2.13 8.09 -4.77
N VAL A 87 -1.67 8.91 -5.71
CA VAL A 87 -1.62 10.37 -5.58
C VAL A 87 -3.02 10.96 -5.40
N ILE A 88 -3.99 10.55 -6.22
CA ILE A 88 -5.38 10.99 -6.10
C ILE A 88 -5.96 10.61 -4.72
N CYS A 89 -5.79 9.35 -4.30
CA CYS A 89 -6.30 8.87 -3.01
C CYS A 89 -5.66 9.62 -1.83
N PHE A 90 -4.36 9.89 -1.90
CA PHE A 90 -3.63 10.66 -0.90
C PHE A 90 -4.21 12.08 -0.77
N TRP A 91 -4.31 12.80 -1.89
CA TRP A 91 -4.86 14.16 -1.88
C TRP A 91 -6.32 14.21 -1.45
N MET A 92 -7.15 13.24 -1.86
CA MET A 92 -8.54 13.15 -1.40
C MET A 92 -8.61 13.02 0.13
N THR A 93 -7.71 12.25 0.74
CA THR A 93 -7.64 12.09 2.20
C THR A 93 -7.21 13.38 2.89
N ILE A 94 -6.25 14.12 2.32
CA ILE A 94 -5.80 15.41 2.86
C ILE A 94 -6.91 16.47 2.77
N VAL A 95 -7.55 16.58 1.60
CA VAL A 95 -8.64 17.55 1.38
C VAL A 95 -9.84 17.24 2.27
N SER A 96 -10.24 15.97 2.39
CA SER A 96 -11.37 15.59 3.26
C SER A 96 -11.06 15.87 4.74
N ALA A 97 -9.82 15.66 5.19
CA ALA A 97 -9.39 16.02 6.54
C ALA A 97 -9.47 17.53 6.80
N ALA A 98 -9.00 18.35 5.84
CA ALA A 98 -9.07 19.81 5.94
C ALA A 98 -10.53 20.31 5.99
N LEU A 99 -11.41 19.73 5.15
CA LEU A 99 -12.83 20.06 5.15
C LEU A 99 -13.52 19.63 6.47
N LEU A 100 -13.20 18.44 6.99
CA LEU A 100 -13.68 17.98 8.29
C LEU A 100 -13.26 18.95 9.40
N PHE A 101 -11.99 19.35 9.42
CA PHE A 101 -11.50 20.31 10.39
C PHE A 101 -12.24 21.64 10.30
N TRP A 102 -12.41 22.17 9.08
CA TRP A 102 -12.99 23.49 8.87
C TRP A 102 -14.49 23.56 9.13
N PHE A 103 -15.26 22.57 8.65
CA PHE A 103 -16.73 22.59 8.65
C PHE A 103 -17.37 21.74 9.74
N HIS A 104 -16.59 20.94 10.48
CA HIS A 104 -17.11 20.12 11.58
C HIS A 104 -16.41 20.44 12.90
N ILE A 105 -15.08 20.33 12.95
CA ILE A 105 -14.32 20.50 14.21
C ILE A 105 -14.33 21.96 14.70
N LEU A 106 -14.04 22.93 13.82
CA LEU A 106 -14.05 24.35 14.20
C LEU A 106 -15.44 24.83 14.68
N PRO A 107 -16.56 24.52 14.00
CA PRO A 107 -17.89 24.84 14.51
C PRO A 107 -18.20 24.17 15.85
N LEU A 108 -17.85 22.89 16.01
CA LEU A 108 -18.07 22.16 17.25
C LEU A 108 -17.34 22.81 18.44
N LEU A 109 -16.08 23.24 18.24
CA LEU A 109 -15.31 23.98 19.26
C LEU A 109 -15.93 25.35 19.59
N ARG A 110 -16.71 25.93 18.67
CA ARG A 110 -17.46 27.18 18.87
C ARG A 110 -18.87 26.96 19.44
N GLY A 111 -19.22 25.72 19.81
CA GLY A 111 -20.56 25.37 20.31
C GLY A 111 -21.64 25.34 19.23
N GLN A 112 -21.26 25.27 17.95
CA GLN A 112 -22.18 25.17 16.82
C GLN A 112 -22.31 23.71 16.35
N THR A 113 -23.43 23.39 15.71
CA THR A 113 -23.64 22.08 15.09
C THR A 113 -22.80 21.94 13.83
N GLY A 114 -21.84 21.02 13.83
CA GLY A 114 -21.06 20.66 12.64
C GLY A 114 -21.87 19.81 11.65
N SER A 115 -21.52 19.86 10.37
CA SER A 115 -22.20 19.05 9.34
C SER A 115 -21.71 17.59 9.36
N PRO A 116 -22.60 16.58 9.49
CA PRO A 116 -22.19 15.16 9.50
C PRO A 116 -21.67 14.69 8.14
N SER A 117 -21.99 15.38 7.04
CA SER A 117 -21.55 14.99 5.69
C SER A 117 -20.03 15.03 5.51
N GLN A 118 -19.33 15.90 6.24
CA GLN A 118 -17.87 15.99 6.19
C GLN A 118 -17.19 14.82 6.90
N LEU A 119 -17.80 14.34 8.00
CA LEU A 119 -17.36 13.13 8.69
C LEU A 119 -17.56 11.89 7.81
N LEU A 120 -18.66 11.83 7.05
CA LEU A 120 -18.90 10.78 6.07
C LEU A 120 -17.84 10.79 4.96
N LEU A 121 -17.59 11.95 4.34
CA LEU A 121 -16.59 12.10 3.28
C LEU A 121 -15.19 11.70 3.75
N PHE A 122 -14.79 12.15 4.94
CA PHE A 122 -13.52 11.77 5.55
C PHE A 122 -13.44 10.26 5.81
N GLY A 123 -14.49 9.66 6.38
CA GLY A 123 -14.55 8.23 6.63
C GLY A 123 -14.40 7.39 5.35
N LEU A 124 -15.16 7.74 4.31
CA LEU A 124 -15.14 7.03 3.01
C LEU A 124 -13.78 7.16 2.31
N THR A 125 -13.21 8.37 2.25
CA THR A 125 -11.90 8.58 1.60
C THR A 125 -10.78 7.77 2.28
N ARG A 126 -10.80 7.67 3.61
CA ARG A 126 -9.87 6.80 4.35
C ARG A 126 -10.08 5.32 4.09
N ALA A 127 -11.33 4.86 4.08
CA ALA A 127 -11.66 3.47 3.78
C ALA A 127 -11.23 3.08 2.35
N ILE A 128 -11.47 3.96 1.36
CA ILE A 128 -11.04 3.78 -0.03
C ILE A 128 -9.52 3.72 -0.14
N TYR A 129 -8.81 4.66 0.49
CA TYR A 129 -7.34 4.66 0.49
C TYR A 129 -6.79 3.35 1.08
N ALA A 130 -7.29 2.94 2.25
CA ALA A 130 -6.84 1.72 2.92
C ALA A 130 -7.17 0.44 2.14
N TYR A 131 -8.30 0.42 1.43
CA TYR A 131 -8.69 -0.71 0.58
C TYR A 131 -7.84 -0.81 -0.70
N LEU A 132 -7.51 0.32 -1.32
CA LEU A 132 -6.74 0.35 -2.57
C LEU A 132 -5.23 0.28 -2.37
N SER A 133 -4.73 0.62 -1.18
CA SER A 133 -3.32 0.53 -0.83
C SER A 133 -2.84 -0.93 -0.78
N PRO A 134 -1.69 -1.27 -1.42
CA PRO A 134 -1.11 -2.61 -1.33
C PRO A 134 -0.69 -2.97 0.10
N ARG A 135 -0.32 -1.96 0.89
CA ARG A 135 -0.18 -2.08 2.33
C ARG A 135 -1.55 -1.94 2.96
N ARG A 136 -2.11 -3.08 3.39
CA ARG A 136 -3.38 -3.14 4.07
C ARG A 136 -3.24 -2.49 5.45
N ASP A 137 -3.68 -1.24 5.58
CA ASP A 137 -3.77 -0.53 6.86
C ASP A 137 -5.17 -0.76 7.44
N ASP A 138 -5.32 -1.87 8.17
CA ASP A 138 -6.60 -2.27 8.76
C ASP A 138 -7.11 -1.23 9.78
N TYR A 139 -6.21 -0.50 10.46
CA TYR A 139 -6.60 0.57 11.37
C TYR A 139 -7.24 1.74 10.62
N MET A 140 -6.62 2.18 9.53
CA MET A 140 -7.16 3.24 8.68
C MET A 140 -8.49 2.84 8.03
N LEU A 141 -8.64 1.56 7.65
CA LEU A 141 -9.89 1.02 7.13
C LEU A 141 -11.00 1.04 8.19
N VAL A 142 -10.77 0.45 9.36
CA VAL A 142 -11.77 0.34 10.44
C VAL A 142 -12.16 1.73 10.96
N SER A 143 -11.19 2.60 11.19
CA SER A 143 -11.47 3.97 11.65
C SER A 143 -12.26 4.80 10.60
N GLY A 144 -11.98 4.60 9.31
CA GLY A 144 -12.73 5.21 8.22
C GLY A 144 -14.18 4.74 8.17
N LEU A 145 -14.40 3.42 8.22
CA LEU A 145 -15.74 2.82 8.26
C LEU A 145 -16.53 3.27 9.50
N PHE A 146 -15.89 3.29 10.67
CA PHE A 146 -16.52 3.74 11.90
C PHE A 146 -16.97 5.21 11.81
N SER A 147 -16.13 6.09 11.26
CA SER A 147 -16.46 7.51 11.05
C SER A 147 -17.66 7.67 10.09
N ALA A 148 -17.70 6.89 9.01
CA ALA A 148 -18.81 6.87 8.08
C ALA A 148 -20.12 6.40 8.75
N CYS A 149 -20.06 5.34 9.57
CA CYS A 149 -21.21 4.85 10.32
C CYS A 149 -21.76 5.90 11.29
N ILE A 150 -20.90 6.61 12.04
CA ILE A 150 -21.34 7.69 12.93
C ILE A 150 -22.09 8.77 12.14
N ALA A 151 -21.55 9.18 11.00
CA ALA A 151 -22.17 10.21 10.16
C ALA A 151 -23.56 9.78 9.64
N LEU A 152 -23.72 8.51 9.24
CA LEU A 152 -25.01 7.97 8.79
C LEU A 152 -26.03 7.93 9.92
N VAL A 153 -25.64 7.50 11.12
CA VAL A 153 -26.53 7.52 12.30
C VAL A 153 -26.92 8.94 12.67
N ALA A 154 -26.00 9.90 12.60
CA ALA A 154 -26.30 11.30 12.87
C ALA A 154 -27.29 11.89 11.83
N ALA A 155 -27.16 11.52 10.56
CA ALA A 155 -28.04 11.99 9.48
C ALA A 155 -29.46 11.42 9.55
N THR A 156 -29.68 10.28 10.22
CA THR A 156 -31.03 9.70 10.40
C THR A 156 -31.77 10.24 11.62
N ARG A 157 -31.10 11.01 12.48
CA ARG A 157 -31.65 11.56 13.74
C ARG A 157 -31.95 13.07 13.69
N GLY A 158 -31.60 13.75 12.61
CA GLY A 158 -31.90 15.18 12.37
C GLY A 158 -33.02 15.32 11.36
#